data_AF-A0A4P7ZQN5-F1
#
_entry.id   AF-A0A4P7ZQN5-F1
#
_cell.length_a   1.000
_cell.length_b   1.000
_cell.length_c   1.000
_cell.angle_alpha   90.00
_cell.angle_beta   90.00
_cell.angle_gamma   90.00
#
_symmetry.space_group_name_H-M   'P 1'
#
loop_
_entity.id
_entity.type
_entity.pdbx_description
1 polymer ?
#
loop_
_entity_poly.entity_id
_entity_poly.type
_entity_poly.pdbx_seq_one_letter_code
_entity_poly.pdbx_strand_id
1 'polypeptide(L)' 'MSPIFPCKGCGTFIERSTQHYRRVKGQVLCSTCSDARQAEAAQARPGLWRRLLQRVSRRREGAC' A
#
# COMPACT_ATOMS: atom_id res chain seq x y z
N MET A 1 -14.85 -14.30 21.57
CA MET A 1 -13.61 -13.53 21.81
C MET A 1 -12.92 -13.31 20.48
N SER A 2 -12.70 -12.04 20.10
CA SER A 2 -11.85 -11.73 18.94
C SER A 2 -10.39 -12.03 19.29
N PRO A 3 -9.63 -12.70 18.40
CA PRO A 3 -8.22 -12.95 18.67
C PRO A 3 -7.40 -11.67 18.59
N ILE A 4 -6.37 -11.60 19.43
CA ILE A 4 -5.44 -10.49 19.51
C ILE A 4 -4.12 -10.94 18.88
N PHE A 5 -3.60 -10.14 17.94
CA PHE A 5 -2.35 -10.43 17.24
C PHE A 5 -1.32 -9.31 17.45
N PRO A 6 -0.02 -9.62 17.54
CA PRO A 6 1.02 -8.59 17.61
C PRO A 6 1.23 -7.93 16.25
N CYS A 7 1.34 -6.60 16.24
CA CYS A 7 1.72 -5.83 15.06
C CYS A 7 3.15 -6.18 14.63
N LYS A 8 3.34 -6.49 13.35
CA LYS A 8 4.68 -6.78 12.81
C LYS A 8 5.59 -5.54 12.73
N GLY A 9 5.02 -4.34 12.73
CA GLY A 9 5.76 -3.07 12.67
C GLY A 9 6.18 -2.55 14.05
N CYS A 10 5.25 -2.48 15.00
CA CYS A 10 5.48 -1.84 16.30
C CYS A 10 5.29 -2.77 17.51
N GLY A 11 4.89 -4.03 17.33
CA GLY A 11 4.66 -4.98 18.42
C GLY A 11 3.37 -4.78 19.22
N THR A 12 2.62 -3.70 19.02
CA THR A 12 1.33 -3.47 19.67
C THR A 12 0.33 -4.58 19.39
N PHE A 13 -0.42 -4.98 20.41
CA PHE A 13 -1.51 -5.94 20.30
C PHE A 13 -2.74 -5.32 19.63
N ILE A 14 -3.26 -5.98 18.60
CA ILE A 14 -4.37 -5.48 17.79
C ILE A 14 -5.47 -6.52 17.72
N GLU A 15 -6.71 -6.08 17.92
CA GLU A 15 -7.88 -6.92 17.70
C GLU A 15 -8.22 -6.99 16.20
N ARG A 16 -8.12 -8.19 15.61
CA ARG A 16 -8.41 -8.45 14.20
C ARG A 16 -9.00 -9.86 14.03
N SER A 17 -9.69 -10.10 12.92
CA SER A 17 -10.23 -11.42 12.62
C SER A 17 -9.12 -12.41 12.25
N THR A 18 -9.27 -13.68 12.63
CA THR A 18 -8.38 -14.78 12.18
C THR A 18 -8.32 -14.88 10.67
N GLN A 19 -9.42 -14.53 9.98
CA GLN A 19 -9.47 -14.50 8.52
C GLN A 19 -8.49 -13.47 7.96
N HIS A 20 -8.42 -12.28 8.55
CA HIS A 20 -7.43 -11.27 8.16
C HIS A 20 -6.01 -11.78 8.39
N TYR A 21 -5.73 -12.33 9.59
CA TYR A 21 -4.42 -12.92 9.93
C TYR A 21 -3.96 -13.97 8.91
N ARG A 22 -4.86 -14.88 8.50
CA ARG A 22 -4.58 -15.89 7.46
C ARG A 22 -4.31 -15.27 6.10
N ARG A 23 -5.09 -14.28 5.68
CA ARG A 23 -4.91 -13.58 4.38
C ARG A 23 -3.53 -12.92 4.27
N VAL A 24 -3.08 -12.28 5.36
CA VAL A 24 -1.76 -11.62 5.40
C VAL A 24 -0.62 -12.55 5.84
N LYS A 25 -0.86 -13.86 5.91
CA LYS A 25 0.13 -14.88 6.30
C LYS A 25 0.85 -14.54 7.63
N GLY A 26 0.11 -14.00 8.60
CA GLY A 26 0.64 -13.58 9.90
C GLY A 26 1.37 -12.24 9.92
N GLN A 27 1.46 -11.52 8.80
CA GLN A 27 2.02 -10.17 8.73
C GLN A 27 0.98 -9.10 9.05
N VAL A 28 0.39 -9.15 10.24
CA VAL A 28 -0.61 -8.17 10.67
C VAL A 28 0.06 -6.84 11.04
N LEU A 29 -0.51 -5.73 10.58
CA LEU A 29 -0.05 -4.38 10.89
C LEU A 29 -1.18 -3.57 11.54
N CYS A 30 -0.82 -2.65 12.42
CA CYS A 30 -1.75 -1.63 12.89
C CYS A 30 -2.04 -0.64 11.76
N SER A 31 -3.12 0.15 11.92
CA SER A 31 -3.49 1.21 10.97
C SER A 31 -2.28 2.10 10.67
N THR A 32 -1.62 2.61 11.72
CA THR A 32 -0.45 3.48 11.59
C THR A 32 0.69 2.85 10.77
N CYS A 33 1.09 1.61 11.08
CA CYS A 33 2.15 0.94 10.31
C CYS A 33 1.71 0.58 8.89
N SER A 34 0.43 0.29 8.69
CA SER A 34 -0.14 0.04 7.37
C SER A 34 -0.11 1.30 6.50
N ASP A 35 -0.50 2.44 7.07
CA ASP A 35 -0.52 3.74 6.40
C ASP A 35 0.90 4.21 6.05
N ALA A 36 1.86 4.04 6.96
CA ALA A 36 3.26 4.33 6.70
C ALA A 36 3.81 3.52 5.52
N ARG A 37 3.54 2.20 5.48
CA ARG A 37 3.97 1.35 4.35
C ARG A 37 3.30 1.72 3.03
N GLN A 38 2.03 2.12 3.07
CA GLN A 38 1.31 2.59 1.87
C GLN A 38 1.90 3.92 1.36
N ALA A 39 2.26 4.83 2.27
CA ALA A 39 2.91 6.08 1.92
C ALA A 39 4.29 5.83 1.26
N GLU A 40 5.11 4.94 1.82
CA GLU A 40 6.38 4.54 1.21
C GLU A 40 6.19 3.90 -0.18
N ALA A 41 5.20 3.02 -0.34
CA ALA A 41 4.90 2.38 -1.62
C ALA A 41 4.40 3.38 -2.68
N ALA A 42 3.62 4.39 -2.26
CA ALA A 42 3.17 5.47 -3.15
C ALA A 42 4.36 6.35 -3.56
N GLN A 43 5.27 6.66 -2.64
CA GLN A 43 6.47 7.46 -2.91
C GLN A 43 7.44 6.73 -3.86
N ALA A 44 7.51 5.40 -3.79
CA ALA A 44 8.38 4.57 -4.64
C ALA A 44 7.92 4.46 -6.11
N ARG A 45 6.71 4.94 -6.47
CA ARG A 45 6.23 4.98 -7.86
C ARG A 45 6.14 6.40 -8.43
N PRO A 46 7.22 7.21 -8.46
CA PRO A 46 7.16 8.57 -9.03
C PRO A 46 7.14 8.59 -10.57
N GLY A 47 7.07 7.43 -11.24
CA GLY A 47 7.37 7.33 -12.68
C GLY A 47 6.21 7.03 -13.62
N LEU A 48 5.11 6.43 -13.15
CA LEU A 48 4.08 5.94 -14.07
C LEU A 48 3.19 7.05 -14.63
N TRP A 49 2.75 7.98 -13.78
CA TRP A 49 2.00 9.15 -14.23
C TRP A 49 2.85 10.05 -15.14
N ARG A 50 4.13 10.24 -14.81
CA ARG A 50 5.07 11.02 -15.62
C ARG A 50 5.31 10.39 -17.01
N ARG A 51 5.41 9.06 -17.10
CA ARG A 51 5.52 8.35 -18.40
C ARG A 51 4.20 8.32 -19.18
N LEU A 52 3.05 8.22 -18.51
CA LEU A 52 1.73 8.24 -19.14
C LEU A 52 1.41 9.63 -19.73
N LEU A 53 1.66 10.70 -18.98
CA LEU A 53 1.48 12.09 -19.47
C LEU A 53 2.35 12.38 -20.69
N GLN A 54 3.63 11.97 -20.68
CA GLN A 54 4.52 12.11 -21.85
C GLN A 54 4.01 11.39 -23.10
N ARG A 55 3.34 10.25 -22.93
CA ARG A 55 2.76 9.48 -24.05
C ARG A 55 1.52 10.15 -24.66
N VAL A 56 0.74 10.86 -23.85
CA VAL A 56 -0.44 11.61 -24.31
C VAL A 56 -0.02 12.87 -25.07
N SER A 57 1.02 13.59 -24.61
CA SER A 57 1.50 14.80 -25.28
C SER A 57 1.99 14.55 -26.71
N ARG A 58 2.72 13.43 -26.95
CA ARG A 58 3.21 13.09 -28.30
C ARG A 58 2.11 12.74 -29.32
N ARG A 59 0.87 12.45 -28.90
CA ARG A 59 -0.24 12.22 -29.84
C ARG A 59 -0.87 13.51 -30.38
N ARG A 60 -0.61 14.67 -29.77
CA ARG A 60 -1.16 15.96 -30.25
C ARG A 60 -0.29 16.63 -31.32
N GLU A 61 0.99 16.30 -31.40
CA GLU A 61 1.94 16.98 -32.30
C GLU A 61 2.08 16.30 -33.69
N GLY A 62 1.41 15.17 -33.91
CA GLY A 62 1.39 14.47 -35.20
C GLY A 62 0.10 14.67 -36.02
N ALA A 63 -0.72 15.67 -35.67
CA ALA A 63 -1.93 16.03 -36.39
C ALA A 63 -1.77 17.45 -36.98
N CYS A 64 -0.82 17.60 -37.89
CA CYS A 64 -0.74 18.69 -38.87
C CYS A 64 -0.22 18.11 -40.19
#